data_AF-A0A2N2TQC8-F1
#
_entry.id   AF-A0A2N2TQC8-F1
#
_cell.length_a   1.000
_cell.length_b   1.000
_cell.length_c   1.000
_cell.angle_alpha   90.00
_cell.angle_beta   90.00
_cell.angle_gamma   90.00
#
_symmetry.space_group_name_H-M   'P 1'
#
loop_
_entity.id
_entity.type
_entity.pdbx_description
1 polymer ?
#
loop_
_entity_poly.entity_id
_entity_poly.type
_entity_poly.pdbx_seq_one_letter_code
_entity_poly.pdbx_strand_id
1 'polypeptide(L)'
;MSDITEHPPVPQLLQEKLKNYPEIIADLQGSLNRGGRSPGMSKTLLTDQFEAAIWRLEDGLSRCMSDAAEELKLVESGCDLVQIAKAEAKWRLMANCRRSVSDCLDELGTFFGR
;
A
#
# COMPACT_ATOMS: atom_id res chain seq x y z
N MET A 1 -22.91 16.06 -15.40
CA MET A 1 -22.84 14.73 -14.75
C MET A 1 -21.50 14.67 -14.08
N SER A 2 -21.45 14.53 -12.76
CA SER A 2 -20.18 14.32 -12.07
C SER A 2 -19.64 12.98 -12.56
N ASP A 3 -18.50 13.01 -13.25
CA ASP A 3 -17.73 11.81 -13.56
C ASP A 3 -17.34 11.20 -12.20
N ILE A 4 -18.09 10.19 -11.74
CA ILE A 4 -17.78 9.50 -10.50
C ILE A 4 -16.56 8.65 -10.80
N THR A 5 -15.40 9.13 -10.36
CA THR A 5 -14.17 8.34 -10.36
C THR A 5 -14.27 7.31 -9.23
N GLU A 6 -14.29 6.04 -9.59
CA GLU A 6 -14.18 4.94 -8.64
C GLU A 6 -12.71 4.72 -8.30
N HIS A 7 -12.42 4.49 -7.01
CA HIS A 7 -11.06 4.25 -6.53
C HIS A 7 -10.88 2.77 -6.16
N PRO A 8 -9.74 2.16 -6.49
CA PRO A 8 -9.48 0.79 -6.08
C PRO A 8 -9.36 0.73 -4.54
N PRO A 9 -9.96 -0.26 -3.88
CA PRO A 9 -9.66 -0.53 -2.49
C PRO A 9 -8.23 -1.05 -2.35
N VAL A 10 -7.64 -0.90 -1.16
CA VAL A 10 -6.42 -1.66 -0.82
C VAL A 10 -6.71 -3.15 -0.99
N PRO A 11 -5.85 -3.92 -1.67
CA PRO A 11 -6.06 -5.37 -1.85
C PRO A 11 -6.30 -6.12 -0.54
N GLN A 12 -7.21 -7.10 -0.54
CA GLN A 12 -7.62 -7.84 0.66
C GLN A 12 -6.43 -8.50 1.38
N LEU A 13 -5.52 -9.09 0.62
CA LEU A 13 -4.30 -9.71 1.17
C LEU A 13 -3.47 -8.71 2.00
N LEU A 14 -3.38 -7.46 1.54
CA LEU A 14 -2.68 -6.40 2.28
C LEU A 14 -3.48 -5.96 3.49
N GLN A 15 -4.81 -5.84 3.39
CA GLN A 15 -5.67 -5.54 4.53
C GLN A 15 -5.50 -6.59 5.65
N GLU A 16 -5.48 -7.88 5.31
CA GLU A 16 -5.30 -8.96 6.28
C GLU A 16 -3.92 -8.94 6.94
N LYS A 17 -2.86 -8.73 6.16
CA LYS A 17 -1.48 -8.63 6.66
C LYS A 17 -1.30 -7.41 7.57
N LEU A 18 -1.96 -6.29 7.24
CA LEU A 18 -1.84 -5.01 7.93
C LEU A 18 -2.97 -4.76 8.94
N LYS A 19 -3.80 -5.75 9.29
CA LYS A 19 -4.94 -5.58 10.20
C LYS A 19 -4.58 -4.99 11.57
N ASN A 20 -3.34 -5.19 12.01
CA ASN A 20 -2.80 -4.65 13.27
C ASN A 20 -2.21 -3.23 13.12
N TYR A 21 -2.20 -2.68 11.91
CA TYR A 21 -1.67 -1.37 11.52
C TYR A 21 -2.68 -0.62 10.63
N PRO A 22 -3.89 -0.31 11.16
CA PRO A 22 -4.95 0.34 10.39
C PRO A 22 -4.53 1.71 9.83
N GLU A 23 -3.59 2.40 10.47
CA GLU A 23 -3.01 3.66 10.00
C GLU A 23 -2.30 3.48 8.65
N ILE A 24 -1.60 2.36 8.46
CA ILE A 24 -0.90 2.06 7.20
C ILE A 24 -1.92 1.73 6.11
N ILE A 25 -2.98 1.00 6.44
CA ILE A 25 -4.09 0.74 5.49
C ILE A 25 -4.72 2.05 5.04
N ALA A 26 -4.97 2.99 5.96
CA ALA A 26 -5.53 4.30 5.64
C ALA A 26 -4.61 5.11 4.72
N ASP A 27 -3.30 5.12 4.97
CA ASP A 27 -2.33 5.81 4.12
C ASP A 27 -2.22 5.21 2.71
N LEU A 28 -2.25 3.87 2.61
CA LEU A 28 -2.30 3.17 1.33
C LEU A 28 -3.58 3.51 0.57
N GLN A 29 -4.73 3.50 1.25
CA GLN A 29 -6.00 3.89 0.64
C GLN A 29 -5.97 5.35 0.17
N GLY A 30 -5.45 6.26 0.99
CA GLY A 30 -5.28 7.67 0.63
C GLY A 30 -4.38 7.85 -0.60
N SER A 31 -3.37 7.01 -0.76
CA SER A 31 -2.53 6.98 -1.95
C SER A 31 -3.31 6.47 -3.17
N LEU A 32 -4.01 5.35 -3.04
CA LEU A 32 -4.83 4.77 -4.11
C LEU A 32 -5.95 5.71 -4.59
N ASN A 33 -6.52 6.51 -3.69
CA ASN A 33 -7.55 7.51 -4.01
C ASN A 33 -7.05 8.61 -4.96
N ARG A 34 -5.74 8.76 -5.18
CA ARG A 34 -5.17 9.68 -6.17
C ARG A 34 -5.32 9.18 -7.62
N GLY A 35 -5.66 7.90 -7.80
CA GLY A 35 -5.96 7.28 -9.07
C GLY A 35 -7.33 6.63 -9.03
N GLY A 36 -7.83 6.19 -10.18
CA GLY A 36 -9.15 5.60 -10.24
C GLY A 36 -9.60 5.34 -11.66
N ARG A 37 -10.82 4.83 -11.79
CA ARG A 37 -11.47 4.50 -13.05
C ARG A 37 -12.74 5.31 -13.17
N SER A 38 -13.01 5.83 -14.36
CA SER A 38 -14.26 6.51 -14.67
C SER A 38 -14.93 5.86 -15.89
N PRO A 39 -16.27 5.93 -15.99
CA PRO A 39 -17.00 5.46 -17.17
C PRO A 39 -16.47 6.13 -18.45
N GLY A 40 -16.16 5.34 -19.48
CA GLY A 40 -15.69 5.86 -20.77
C GLY A 40 -14.17 6.07 -20.88
N MET A 41 -13.37 5.73 -19.86
CA MET A 41 -11.92 5.66 -20.02
C MET A 41 -11.51 4.68 -21.12
N SER A 42 -10.52 5.06 -21.92
CA SER A 42 -9.93 4.18 -22.93
C SER A 42 -9.14 3.04 -22.25
N LYS A 43 -8.93 1.94 -22.98
CA LYS A 43 -8.12 0.80 -22.50
C LYS A 43 -6.69 1.19 -22.13
N THR A 44 -6.11 2.15 -22.85
CA THR A 44 -4.79 2.72 -22.55
C THR A 44 -4.82 3.46 -21.21
N LEU A 45 -5.81 4.33 -21.00
CA LEU A 45 -5.90 5.07 -19.74
C LEU A 45 -6.17 4.16 -18.54
N LEU A 46 -6.99 3.11 -18.71
CA LEU A 46 -7.18 2.08 -17.68
C LEU A 46 -5.87 1.35 -17.34
N THR A 47 -5.02 1.10 -18.33
CA THR A 47 -3.69 0.50 -18.14
C THR A 47 -2.78 1.44 -17.34
N ASP A 48 -2.71 2.71 -17.72
CA ASP A 48 -1.89 3.69 -17.04
C ASP A 48 -2.33 3.85 -15.57
N GLN A 49 -3.64 3.84 -15.31
CA GLN A 49 -4.19 3.95 -13.96
C GLN A 49 -3.93 2.69 -13.13
N PHE A 50 -3.98 1.50 -13.73
CA PHE A 50 -3.60 0.24 -13.08
C PHE A 50 -2.11 0.23 -12.69
N GLU A 51 -1.21 0.57 -13.62
CA GLU A 51 0.23 0.65 -13.35
C GLU A 51 0.54 1.70 -12.29
N ALA A 52 -0.13 2.86 -12.34
CA ALA A 52 0.00 3.88 -11.34
C ALA A 52 -0.56 3.46 -9.96
N ALA A 53 -1.56 2.57 -9.90
CA ALA A 53 -2.06 2.04 -8.63
C ALA A 53 -1.03 1.09 -7.99
N ILE A 54 -0.39 0.23 -8.79
CA ILE A 54 0.72 -0.64 -8.34
C ILE A 54 1.86 0.22 -7.78
N TRP A 55 2.32 1.19 -8.55
CA TRP A 55 3.41 2.07 -8.14
C TRP A 55 3.11 2.79 -6.81
N ARG A 56 1.86 3.24 -6.61
CA ARG A 56 1.45 3.90 -5.36
C ARG A 56 1.45 2.96 -4.15
N LEU A 57 1.07 1.69 -4.33
CA LEU A 57 1.19 0.70 -3.25
C LEU A 57 2.65 0.43 -2.91
N GLU A 58 3.51 0.26 -3.93
CA GLU A 58 4.93 0.04 -3.72
C GLU A 58 5.62 1.22 -3.05
N ASP A 59 5.34 2.46 -3.48
CA ASP A 59 5.85 3.70 -2.89
C ASP A 59 5.36 3.87 -1.46
N GLY A 60 4.05 3.68 -1.21
CA GLY A 60 3.47 3.77 0.14
C GLY A 60 4.10 2.79 1.12
N LEU A 61 4.22 1.51 0.73
CA LEU A 61 4.87 0.49 1.54
C LEU A 61 6.37 0.76 1.73
N SER A 62 7.04 1.34 0.72
CA SER A 62 8.46 1.71 0.82
C SER A 62 8.67 2.86 1.81
N ARG A 63 7.77 3.84 1.84
CA ARG A 63 7.81 4.93 2.84
C ARG A 63 7.60 4.41 4.24
N CYS A 64 6.56 3.61 4.47
CA CYS A 64 6.31 3.00 5.78
C CYS A 64 7.49 2.12 6.25
N MET A 65 8.20 1.47 5.32
CA MET A 65 9.42 0.72 5.62
C MET A 65 10.58 1.63 6.02
N SER A 66 10.78 2.76 5.33
CA SER A 66 11.77 3.77 5.72
C SER A 66 11.46 4.37 7.09
N ASP A 67 10.20 4.74 7.34
CA ASP A 67 9.78 5.31 8.62
C ASP A 67 10.00 4.30 9.77
N ALA A 68 9.65 3.03 9.57
CA ALA A 68 9.91 1.98 10.55
C ALA A 68 11.42 1.75 10.79
N ALA A 69 12.26 1.92 9.76
CA ALA A 69 13.70 1.82 9.91
C ALA A 69 14.30 3.04 10.66
N GLU A 70 13.74 4.24 10.49
CA GLU A 70 14.11 5.42 11.26
C GLU A 70 13.66 5.31 12.72
N GLU A 71 12.43 4.84 12.96
CA GLU A 71 11.92 4.50 14.31
C GLU A 71 12.87 3.51 15.01
N LEU A 72 13.31 2.46 14.30
CA LEU A 72 14.26 1.47 14.83
C LEU A 72 15.58 2.11 15.26
N LYS A 73 16.19 2.95 14.40
CA LYS A 73 17.44 3.65 14.72
C LYS A 73 17.32 4.55 15.95
N LEU A 74 16.16 5.19 16.14
CA LEU A 74 15.91 6.05 17.30
C LEU A 74 15.81 5.22 18.59
N VAL A 75 15.08 4.10 18.58
CA VAL A 75 14.92 3.27 19.79
C VAL A 75 16.17 2.45 20.12
N GLU A 76 16.98 2.08 19.13
CA GLU A 76 18.29 1.45 19.34
C GLU A 76 19.22 2.33 20.19
N SER A 77 19.12 3.66 20.06
CA SER A 77 19.89 4.59 20.90
C SER A 77 19.44 4.62 22.38
N GLY A 78 18.22 4.14 22.66
CA GLY A 78 17.61 4.12 23.99
C GLY A 78 17.68 2.78 24.74
N CYS A 79 18.22 1.72 24.13
CA CYS A 79 18.34 0.36 24.71
C CYS A 79 17.01 -0.30 25.15
N ASP A 80 15.85 0.14 24.64
CA ASP A 80 14.57 -0.50 24.91
C ASP A 80 14.35 -1.71 23.97
N LEU A 81 14.72 -2.89 24.46
CA LEU A 81 14.63 -4.15 23.72
C LEU A 81 13.21 -4.48 23.24
N VAL A 82 12.17 -4.03 23.96
CA VAL A 82 10.78 -4.28 23.57
C VAL A 82 10.40 -3.41 22.38
N GLN A 83 10.82 -2.14 22.38
CA GLN A 83 10.55 -1.25 21.26
C GLN A 83 11.38 -1.57 20.02
N ILE A 84 12.63 -2.03 20.20
CA ILE A 84 13.47 -2.54 19.10
C ILE A 84 12.79 -3.73 18.42
N ALA A 85 12.35 -4.74 19.20
CA ALA A 85 11.69 -5.92 18.65
C ALA A 85 10.38 -5.57 17.91
N LYS A 86 9.61 -4.60 18.42
CA LYS A 86 8.39 -4.11 17.77
C LYS A 86 8.68 -3.40 16.45
N ALA A 87 9.67 -2.50 16.42
CA ALA A 87 10.05 -1.78 15.21
C ALA A 87 10.61 -2.73 14.15
N GLU A 88 11.42 -3.73 14.53
CA GLU A 88 11.93 -4.74 13.61
C GLU A 88 10.81 -5.62 13.02
N ALA A 89 9.84 -6.02 13.85
CA ALA A 89 8.67 -6.77 13.38
C ALA A 89 7.83 -5.95 12.39
N LYS A 90 7.62 -4.65 12.66
CA LYS A 90 6.95 -3.72 11.75
C LYS A 90 7.70 -3.61 10.42
N TRP A 91 9.01 -3.41 10.45
CA TRP A 91 9.84 -3.33 9.24
C TRP A 91 9.77 -4.62 8.39
N ARG A 92 9.93 -5.78 9.04
CA ARG A 92 9.84 -7.10 8.36
C ARG A 92 8.45 -7.31 7.74
N LEU A 93 7.40 -6.87 8.42
CA LEU A 93 6.03 -6.93 7.89
C LEU A 93 5.87 -6.06 6.65
N MET A 94 6.38 -4.82 6.64
CA MET A 94 6.33 -3.95 5.45
C MET A 94 7.10 -4.57 4.27
N ALA A 95 8.27 -5.15 4.53
CA ALA A 95 9.05 -5.85 3.51
C ALA A 95 8.36 -7.11 2.98
N ASN A 96 7.58 -7.79 3.81
CA ASN A 96 6.74 -8.90 3.36
C ASN A 96 5.55 -8.40 2.51
N CYS A 97 4.85 -7.35 2.96
CA CYS A 97 3.73 -6.76 2.24
C CYS A 97 4.14 -6.27 0.85
N ARG A 98 5.29 -5.60 0.74
CA ARG A 98 5.82 -5.12 -0.55
C ARG A 98 6.08 -6.28 -1.52
N ARG A 99 6.62 -7.39 -1.03
CA ARG A 99 6.82 -8.60 -1.86
C ARG A 99 5.52 -9.24 -2.30
N SER A 100 4.45 -9.09 -1.53
CA SER A 100 3.12 -9.59 -1.86
C SER A 100 2.29 -8.65 -2.74
N VAL A 101 2.81 -7.49 -3.16
CA VAL A 101 2.11 -6.61 -4.11
C VAL A 101 1.88 -7.33 -5.44
N SER A 102 2.81 -8.17 -5.88
CA SER A 102 2.64 -9.02 -7.07
C SER A 102 1.42 -9.96 -6.95
N ASP A 103 1.16 -10.46 -5.75
CA ASP A 103 0.06 -11.39 -5.47
C ASP A 103 -1.29 -10.66 -5.44
N CYS A 104 -1.27 -9.34 -5.36
CA CYS A 104 -2.46 -8.48 -5.35
C CYS A 104 -2.84 -7.94 -6.74
N LEU A 105 -2.03 -8.24 -7.77
CA LEU A 105 -2.21 -7.69 -9.11
C LEU A 105 -3.51 -8.14 -9.77
N ASP A 106 -3.99 -9.35 -9.48
CA ASP A 106 -5.25 -9.87 -10.03
C ASP A 106 -6.47 -9.10 -9.49
N GLU A 107 -6.48 -8.74 -8.21
CA GLU A 107 -7.57 -7.96 -7.59
C GLU A 107 -7.63 -6.53 -8.16
N LEU A 108 -6.46 -5.88 -8.28
CA LEU A 108 -6.34 -4.59 -8.94
C LEU A 108 -6.71 -4.68 -10.43
N GLY A 109 -6.27 -5.74 -11.11
CA GLY A 109 -6.57 -5.97 -12.53
C GLY A 109 -8.08 -6.06 -12.76
N THR A 110 -8.76 -6.85 -11.93
CA THR A 110 -10.22 -7.00 -11.95
C THR A 110 -10.93 -5.65 -11.81
N PHE A 111 -10.48 -4.78 -10.89
CA PHE A 111 -11.05 -3.44 -10.71
C PHE A 111 -10.94 -2.56 -11.98
N PHE A 112 -9.78 -2.59 -12.65
CA PHE A 112 -9.54 -1.84 -13.88
C PHE A 112 -10.07 -2.53 -15.14
N GLY A 113 -10.70 -3.70 -15.02
CA GLY A 113 -11.28 -4.45 -16.13
C GLY A 113 -10.26 -5.20 -16.99
N ARG A 114 -9.19 -5.71 -16.35
CA ARG A 114 -8.19 -6.60 -16.95
C ARG A 114 -8.45 -8.06 -16.59
#